data_AF-A0A8J2IPB3-F1
#
_entry.id   AF-A0A8J2IPB3-F1
#
_cell.length_a   1.000
_cell.length_b   1.000
_cell.length_c   1.000
_cell.angle_alpha   90.00
_cell.angle_beta   90.00
_cell.angle_gamma   90.00
#
_symmetry.space_group_name_H-M   'P 1'
#
loop_
_entity.id
_entity.type
_entity.pdbx_description
1 polymer ?
#
loop_
_entity_poly.entity_id
_entity_poly.type
_entity_poly.pdbx_seq_one_letter_code
_entity_poly.pdbx_strand_id
1 'polypeptide(L)'
;MSNQVPDKMDESEEPYCIWHPDLATEDTYRALALKFPSMRYQVGRACAAAGYYTLFKELELFPEVSIAEEARESQTEGGKLIYDEIMAHKSRYAIMNDCKRSVEEEEEDYECPAYLNGDTENLLPCIEEDMHLDIEKQDLDEEHGTLSNQEAKLLWQPLPQDLPTVKKTLLLQMAAYDGNIERYVRLAGGGRTLSELDMECVQRGILHHSMFARWWADQIKEDTVYAKAVPYVTWIQESIVARRIMVNDYAEFEKGWPPGVPKPYIIWWPLRPDAEFLYFLLERCPEMKMEIAAAAIVCDYEHIYAAVNPGPSWDLLEVADFSTNPFYREDQEKRVKENNVAWDPLEPMDRYADLMKTKEYTVLDPYEGRIRDTVGEYELPKFYQKIFNTGDVQLKVWEGVGRVSSVN
;
A
#
# COMPACT_ATOMS: atom_id res chain seq x y z
N MET A 1 22.29 14.12 23.48
CA MET A 1 21.51 14.34 24.75
C MET A 1 22.34 15.07 25.82
N SER A 2 21.73 15.84 26.74
CA SER A 2 22.43 16.74 27.70
C SER A 2 22.78 16.14 29.08
N ASN A 3 22.37 14.90 29.36
CA ASN A 3 22.50 14.23 30.66
C ASN A 3 21.86 14.99 31.84
N GLN A 4 20.84 15.81 31.59
CA GLN A 4 20.08 16.53 32.61
C GLN A 4 18.65 16.00 32.67
N VAL A 5 18.19 15.63 33.86
CA VAL A 5 16.80 15.22 34.12
C VAL A 5 16.00 16.44 34.60
N PRO A 6 14.88 16.81 33.96
CA PRO A 6 14.11 17.98 34.35
C PRO A 6 13.52 17.84 35.76
N ASP A 7 13.19 18.98 36.38
CA ASP A 7 12.61 19.01 37.72
C ASP A 7 11.15 18.59 37.77
N LYS A 8 10.41 18.93 36.72
CA LYS A 8 9.02 18.57 36.49
C LYS A 8 8.81 18.35 35.01
N MET A 9 7.89 17.46 34.69
CA MET A 9 7.42 17.16 33.34
C MET A 9 5.97 16.74 33.49
N ASP A 10 5.07 17.39 32.75
CA ASP A 10 3.68 16.96 32.65
C ASP A 10 3.58 15.80 31.64
N GLU A 11 2.56 14.94 31.73
CA GLU A 11 2.39 13.77 30.84
C GLU A 11 2.38 14.16 29.35
N SER A 12 1.78 15.31 29.01
CA SER A 12 1.76 15.83 27.63
C SER A 12 3.13 16.30 27.12
N GLU A 13 4.12 16.45 28.00
CA GLU A 13 5.48 16.86 27.67
C GLU A 13 6.44 15.66 27.56
N GLU A 14 5.98 14.44 27.86
CA GLU A 14 6.81 13.25 27.81
C GLU A 14 7.21 12.91 26.37
N PRO A 15 8.51 12.97 26.02
CA PRO A 15 8.97 12.61 24.70
C PRO A 15 8.85 11.10 24.47
N TYR A 16 8.30 10.71 23.31
CA TYR A 16 8.21 9.31 22.90
C TYR A 16 9.58 8.66 22.62
N CYS A 17 10.51 9.41 22.00
CA CYS A 17 11.87 8.97 21.71
C CYS A 17 12.89 9.86 22.44
N ILE A 18 13.77 9.24 23.24
CA ILE A 18 14.71 9.94 24.15
C ILE A 18 16.19 9.59 23.94
N TRP A 19 16.51 8.81 22.91
CA TRP A 19 17.85 8.27 22.70
C TRP A 19 18.49 8.72 21.38
N HIS A 20 17.77 9.48 20.56
CA HIS A 20 18.24 10.07 19.30
C HIS A 20 18.35 11.60 19.39
N PRO A 21 19.34 12.25 18.74
CA PRO A 21 20.41 11.66 17.93
C PRO A 21 21.59 11.09 18.74
N ASP A 22 21.67 11.39 20.03
CA ASP A 22 22.69 10.80 20.91
C ASP A 22 22.10 10.22 22.18
N LEU A 23 22.76 9.18 22.69
CA LEU A 23 22.43 8.51 23.95
C LEU A 23 22.79 9.38 25.17
N ALA A 24 21.93 9.36 26.19
CA ALA A 24 22.30 9.79 27.55
C ALA A 24 23.05 8.67 28.29
N THR A 25 23.69 8.98 29.41
CA THR A 25 24.35 7.97 30.25
C THR A 25 23.35 7.06 30.94
N GLU A 26 23.78 5.84 31.28
CA GLU A 26 22.98 4.88 32.04
C GLU A 26 22.46 5.47 33.36
N ASP A 27 23.28 6.24 34.08
CA ASP A 27 22.86 6.92 35.32
C ASP A 27 21.79 8.00 35.10
N THR A 28 21.84 8.72 33.97
CA THR A 28 20.80 9.68 33.62
C THR A 28 19.48 8.98 33.36
N TYR A 29 19.48 7.89 32.58
CA TYR A 29 18.28 7.11 32.33
C TYR A 29 17.71 6.46 33.59
N ARG A 30 18.59 5.96 34.48
CA ARG A 30 18.20 5.45 35.80
C ARG A 30 17.53 6.54 36.64
N ALA A 31 18.11 7.74 36.69
CA ALA A 31 17.52 8.87 37.39
C ALA A 31 16.18 9.32 36.78
N LEU A 32 16.05 9.25 35.45
CA LEU A 32 14.82 9.57 34.73
C LEU A 32 13.69 8.59 35.10
N ALA A 33 13.94 7.28 34.99
CA ALA A 33 12.96 6.25 35.34
C ALA A 33 12.53 6.27 36.81
N LEU A 34 13.45 6.65 37.72
CA LEU A 34 13.14 6.81 39.14
C LEU A 34 12.27 8.05 39.43
N LYS A 35 12.50 9.15 38.70
CA LYS A 35 11.79 10.42 38.91
C LYS A 35 10.45 10.46 38.18
N PHE A 36 10.37 9.85 37.01
CA PHE A 36 9.18 9.78 36.14
C PHE A 36 8.89 8.32 35.79
N PRO A 37 8.19 7.57 36.66
CA PRO A 37 7.92 6.14 36.45
C PRO A 37 7.05 5.80 35.23
N SER A 38 6.32 6.78 34.70
CA SER A 38 5.57 6.72 33.43
C SER A 38 6.51 6.51 32.23
N MET A 39 7.71 7.09 32.27
CA MET A 39 8.68 7.03 31.17
C MET A 39 9.51 5.73 31.09
N ARG A 40 9.15 4.69 31.86
CA ARG A 40 9.98 3.48 31.98
C ARG A 40 10.13 2.72 30.66
N TYR A 41 9.12 2.72 29.80
CA TYR A 41 9.20 2.09 28.48
C TYR A 41 10.13 2.84 27.51
N GLN A 42 10.07 4.17 27.52
CA GLN A 42 10.97 5.04 26.76
C GLN A 42 12.43 4.85 27.21
N VAL A 43 12.64 4.73 28.53
CA VAL A 43 13.95 4.38 29.10
C VAL A 43 14.37 2.96 28.71
N GLY A 44 13.45 1.99 28.72
CA GLY A 44 13.72 0.61 28.29
C GLY A 44 14.18 0.53 26.84
N ARG A 45 13.51 1.26 25.94
CA ARG A 45 13.92 1.38 24.54
C ARG A 45 15.25 2.09 24.37
N ALA A 46 15.52 3.14 25.15
CA ALA A 46 16.85 3.76 25.19
C ALA A 46 17.95 2.80 25.67
N CYS A 47 17.64 1.92 26.62
CA CYS A 47 18.57 0.87 27.07
C CYS A 47 18.83 -0.16 25.97
N ALA A 48 17.80 -0.52 25.19
CA ALA A 48 17.95 -1.38 24.01
C ALA A 48 18.89 -0.76 22.97
N ALA A 49 18.67 0.51 22.61
CA ALA A 49 19.54 1.23 21.67
C ALA A 49 20.98 1.39 22.19
N ALA A 50 21.17 1.64 23.49
CA ALA A 50 22.48 1.87 24.10
C ALA A 50 23.23 0.60 24.53
N GLY A 51 22.54 -0.54 24.61
CA GLY A 51 23.07 -1.77 25.19
C GLY A 51 23.19 -1.75 26.73
N TYR A 52 22.38 -0.95 27.43
CA TYR A 52 22.38 -0.86 28.90
C TYR A 52 21.55 -1.99 29.53
N TYR A 53 22.00 -3.23 29.35
CA TYR A 53 21.29 -4.42 29.82
C TYR A 53 21.04 -4.43 31.34
N THR A 54 22.01 -3.98 32.16
CA THR A 54 21.83 -3.93 33.62
C THR A 54 20.66 -3.03 34.01
N LEU A 55 20.62 -1.80 33.49
CA LEU A 55 19.50 -0.90 33.73
C LEU A 55 18.19 -1.46 33.17
N PHE A 56 18.19 -2.05 31.97
CA PHE A 56 16.98 -2.67 31.41
C PHE A 56 16.36 -3.70 32.38
N LYS A 57 17.19 -4.54 33.02
CA LYS A 57 16.74 -5.49 34.05
C LYS A 57 16.15 -4.82 35.28
N GLU A 58 16.67 -3.67 35.69
CA GLU A 58 16.17 -2.90 36.84
C GLU A 58 14.77 -2.30 36.59
N LEU A 59 14.38 -2.08 35.33
CA LEU A 59 13.09 -1.48 34.98
C LEU A 59 11.90 -2.44 35.13
N GLU A 60 12.17 -3.75 35.13
CA GLU A 60 11.16 -4.82 35.27
C GLU A 60 9.99 -4.68 34.27
N LEU A 61 10.30 -4.36 33.02
CA LEU A 61 9.30 -4.18 31.95
C LEU A 61 8.71 -5.51 31.49
N PHE A 62 7.48 -5.47 31.00
CA PHE A 62 6.92 -6.56 30.20
C PHE A 62 7.74 -6.77 28.91
N PRO A 63 7.78 -7.99 28.35
CA PRO A 63 8.55 -8.31 27.14
C PRO A 63 7.93 -7.62 25.91
N GLU A 64 8.40 -6.40 25.64
CA GLU A 64 7.86 -5.46 24.66
C GLU A 64 8.55 -5.59 23.31
N VAL A 65 7.77 -5.64 22.21
CA VAL A 65 8.29 -5.97 20.87
C VAL A 65 9.10 -4.84 20.24
N SER A 66 8.71 -3.57 20.37
CA SER A 66 9.48 -2.45 19.82
C SER A 66 10.85 -2.31 20.50
N ILE A 67 10.96 -2.59 21.80
CA ILE A 67 12.24 -2.67 22.53
C ILE A 67 13.10 -3.81 21.98
N ALA A 68 12.51 -4.97 21.69
CA ALA A 68 13.24 -6.07 21.08
C ALA A 68 13.79 -5.69 19.70
N GLU A 69 13.00 -5.03 18.86
CA GLU A 69 13.47 -4.58 17.55
C GLU A 69 14.60 -3.57 17.66
N GLU A 70 14.45 -2.57 18.54
CA GLU A 70 15.51 -1.60 18.83
C GLU A 70 16.80 -2.29 19.30
N ALA A 71 16.66 -3.30 20.17
CA ALA A 71 17.79 -4.04 20.72
C ALA A 71 18.51 -4.85 19.63
N ARG A 72 17.76 -5.43 18.69
CA ARG A 72 18.27 -6.14 17.51
C ARG A 72 19.09 -5.21 16.62
N GLU A 73 18.61 -3.99 16.37
CA GLU A 73 19.29 -3.02 15.50
C GLU A 73 20.48 -2.31 16.17
N SER A 74 20.54 -2.27 17.50
CA SER A 74 21.61 -1.56 18.23
C SER A 74 23.03 -2.07 17.91
N GLN A 75 23.16 -3.33 17.46
CA GLN A 75 24.44 -4.01 17.26
C GLN A 75 25.36 -4.00 18.49
N THR A 76 24.81 -3.80 19.69
CA THR A 76 25.55 -3.86 20.95
C THR A 76 25.44 -5.23 21.60
N GLU A 77 26.46 -5.64 22.36
CA GLU A 77 26.40 -6.89 23.15
C GLU A 77 25.25 -6.86 24.16
N GLY A 78 25.00 -5.71 24.79
CA GLY A 78 23.89 -5.54 25.72
C GLY A 78 22.53 -5.58 25.03
N GLY A 79 22.39 -4.97 23.86
CA GLY A 79 21.17 -5.04 23.05
C GLY A 79 20.87 -6.47 22.62
N LYS A 80 21.88 -7.25 22.24
CA LYS A 80 21.71 -8.69 21.97
C LYS A 80 21.14 -9.45 23.17
N LEU A 81 21.63 -9.18 24.38
CA LEU A 81 21.10 -9.79 25.60
C LEU A 81 19.65 -9.38 25.88
N ILE A 82 19.30 -8.11 25.65
CA ILE A 82 17.93 -7.61 25.77
C ILE A 82 17.01 -8.31 24.76
N TYR A 83 17.41 -8.37 23.49
CA TYR A 83 16.69 -9.06 22.44
C TYR A 83 16.46 -10.54 22.78
N ASP A 84 17.53 -11.27 23.10
CA ASP A 84 17.45 -12.69 23.43
C ASP A 84 16.54 -12.94 24.66
N GLU A 85 16.57 -12.05 25.66
CA GLU A 85 15.69 -12.13 26.83
C GLU A 85 14.21 -11.92 26.45
N ILE A 86 13.89 -10.85 25.72
CA ILE A 86 12.49 -10.57 25.31
C ILE A 86 11.98 -11.71 24.42
N MET A 87 12.77 -12.16 23.44
CA MET A 87 12.40 -13.20 22.49
C MET A 87 12.27 -14.59 23.11
N ALA A 88 12.89 -14.84 24.27
CA ALA A 88 12.72 -16.09 25.02
C ALA A 88 11.33 -16.22 25.67
N HIS A 89 10.56 -15.13 25.77
CA HIS A 89 9.21 -15.16 26.33
C HIS A 89 8.20 -15.69 25.30
N LYS A 90 7.30 -16.59 25.76
CA LYS A 90 6.23 -17.15 24.91
C LYS A 90 5.18 -16.11 24.51
N SER A 91 4.93 -15.16 25.40
CA SER A 91 3.97 -14.07 25.23
C SER A 91 4.76 -12.76 25.31
N ARG A 92 4.67 -11.98 24.25
CA ARG A 92 5.23 -10.63 24.12
C ARG A 92 4.10 -9.63 23.91
N TYR A 93 4.38 -8.37 24.12
CA TYR A 93 3.37 -7.31 24.15
C TYR A 93 3.73 -6.18 23.18
N ALA A 94 2.73 -5.58 22.54
CA ALA A 94 2.88 -4.32 21.81
C ALA A 94 2.34 -3.21 22.72
N ILE A 95 3.24 -2.58 23.47
CA ILE A 95 2.91 -1.53 24.46
C ILE A 95 3.32 -0.17 23.89
N MET A 96 4.38 -0.13 23.11
CA MET A 96 4.78 1.08 22.38
C MET A 96 4.17 1.05 20.98
N ASN A 97 3.63 2.18 20.53
CA ASN A 97 3.09 2.35 19.19
C ASN A 97 3.84 3.46 18.44
N ASP A 98 4.74 3.07 17.55
CA ASP A 98 5.58 4.01 16.81
C ASP A 98 4.79 4.89 15.84
N CYS A 99 3.68 4.41 15.29
CA CYS A 99 2.83 5.18 14.38
C CYS A 99 2.07 6.30 15.11
N LYS A 100 1.53 6.01 16.30
CA LYS A 100 0.81 6.99 17.14
C LYS A 100 1.73 7.79 18.07
N ARG A 101 2.97 7.33 18.23
CA ARG A 101 3.93 7.82 19.23
C ARG A 101 3.35 7.80 20.65
N SER A 102 2.70 6.69 20.98
CA SER A 102 2.05 6.48 22.27
C SER A 102 2.62 5.26 22.97
N VAL A 103 2.53 5.27 24.31
CA VAL A 103 2.79 4.11 25.16
C VAL A 103 1.47 3.79 25.85
N GLU A 104 1.00 2.55 25.73
CA GLU A 104 -0.23 2.14 26.39
C GLU A 104 0.00 2.09 27.92
N GLU A 105 -0.89 2.74 28.68
CA GLU A 105 -0.73 2.91 30.12
C GLU A 105 -1.47 1.83 30.93
N GLU A 106 -2.60 1.34 30.41
CA GLU A 106 -3.44 0.37 31.09
C GLU A 106 -3.11 -1.05 30.63
N GLU A 107 -2.78 -1.93 31.58
CA GLU A 107 -2.45 -3.34 31.29
C GLU A 107 -3.59 -4.10 30.58
N GLU A 108 -4.84 -3.65 30.77
CA GLU A 108 -6.03 -4.21 30.11
C GLU A 108 -6.05 -3.96 28.59
N ASP A 109 -5.35 -2.92 28.13
CA ASP A 109 -5.26 -2.53 26.72
C ASP A 109 -4.03 -3.12 26.01
N TYR A 110 -3.17 -3.87 26.72
CA TYR A 110 -1.96 -4.43 26.13
C TYR A 110 -2.28 -5.53 25.10
N GLU A 111 -1.82 -5.33 23.87
CA GLU A 111 -1.96 -6.34 22.82
C GLU A 111 -1.02 -7.54 23.07
N CYS A 112 -1.59 -8.73 23.23
CA CYS A 112 -0.84 -9.97 23.46
C CYS A 112 -1.55 -11.21 22.87
N PRO A 113 -0.86 -12.12 22.15
CA PRO A 113 0.57 -12.09 21.84
C PRO A 113 0.89 -11.11 20.70
N ALA A 114 1.95 -10.33 20.90
CA ALA A 114 2.57 -9.49 19.87
C ALA A 114 3.80 -10.17 19.25
N TYR A 115 4.16 -9.70 18.06
CA TYR A 115 5.28 -10.23 17.26
C TYR A 115 6.08 -9.08 16.65
N LEU A 116 7.33 -9.36 16.27
CA LEU A 116 8.16 -8.39 15.56
C LEU A 116 7.51 -8.01 14.23
N ASN A 117 7.49 -6.72 13.90
CA ASN A 117 6.88 -6.19 12.69
C ASN A 117 7.92 -5.87 11.61
N GLY A 118 9.19 -5.64 11.96
CA GLY A 118 10.29 -5.31 11.03
C GLY A 118 10.32 -3.84 10.58
N ASP A 119 9.72 -2.91 11.32
CA ASP A 119 9.66 -1.47 10.95
C ASP A 119 10.98 -0.70 11.20
N THR A 120 11.97 -1.31 11.84
CA THR A 120 13.23 -0.66 12.24
C THR A 120 14.29 -0.50 11.13
N GLU A 121 14.01 -0.86 9.87
CA GLU A 121 14.98 -0.66 8.77
C GLU A 121 15.27 0.82 8.50
N ASN A 122 14.34 1.71 8.83
CA ASN A 122 14.60 3.13 8.89
C ASN A 122 15.47 3.41 10.12
N LEU A 123 16.80 3.45 9.94
CA LEU A 123 17.85 3.85 10.91
C LEU A 123 17.65 5.26 11.53
N LEU A 124 16.49 5.89 11.30
CA LEU A 124 16.02 7.12 11.90
C LEU A 124 14.71 6.77 12.63
N PRO A 125 14.58 7.06 13.94
CA PRO A 125 13.36 6.76 14.68
C PRO A 125 12.16 7.48 14.03
N CYS A 126 11.36 6.76 13.24
CA CYS A 126 10.11 7.21 12.59
C CYS A 126 9.97 8.74 12.43
N ILE A 127 10.94 9.38 11.77
CA ILE A 127 10.86 10.78 11.33
C ILE A 127 10.29 10.80 9.90
N GLU A 128 9.23 10.05 9.61
CA GLU A 128 8.43 10.29 8.40
C GLU A 128 7.57 11.57 8.54
N GLU A 129 7.94 12.50 9.43
CA GLU A 129 7.12 13.65 9.83
C GLU A 129 7.91 14.96 9.88
N ASP A 130 8.92 15.12 9.03
CA ASP A 130 9.23 16.43 8.47
C ASP A 130 9.08 16.36 6.95
N MET A 131 7.88 16.73 6.49
CA MET A 131 7.53 17.00 5.08
C MET A 131 8.38 18.14 4.45
N HIS A 132 9.68 18.22 4.73
CA HIS A 132 10.74 18.96 4.04
C HIS A 132 12.08 18.74 4.75
N LEU A 133 12.83 17.73 4.32
CA LEU A 133 14.25 17.96 4.10
C LEU A 133 14.52 17.70 2.62
N ASP A 134 14.70 18.81 1.91
CA ASP A 134 15.32 18.89 0.59
C ASP A 134 16.80 18.49 0.73
N ILE A 135 17.06 17.28 1.25
CA ILE A 135 18.36 16.64 1.18
C ILE A 135 18.46 16.25 -0.28
N GLU A 136 19.18 17.08 -1.04
CA GLU A 136 19.70 16.78 -2.37
C GLU A 136 19.86 15.27 -2.48
N LYS A 137 19.19 14.64 -3.46
CA LYS A 137 19.27 13.20 -3.78
C LYS A 137 20.72 12.74 -3.62
N GLN A 138 21.09 12.32 -2.42
CA GLN A 138 22.27 11.52 -2.21
C GLN A 138 21.87 10.22 -2.87
N ASP A 139 22.63 9.83 -3.89
CA ASP A 139 22.50 8.54 -4.53
C ASP A 139 22.50 7.48 -3.41
N LEU A 140 21.30 7.06 -2.99
CA LEU A 140 21.11 5.98 -2.03
C LEU A 140 21.82 4.80 -2.67
N ASP A 141 22.83 4.26 -2.00
CA ASP A 141 23.62 3.14 -2.52
C ASP A 141 22.68 2.07 -3.11
N GLU A 142 23.00 1.52 -4.29
CA GLU A 142 22.19 0.51 -4.99
C GLU A 142 21.78 -0.69 -4.09
N GLU A 143 22.53 -0.93 -3.01
CA GLU A 143 22.29 -1.95 -1.99
C GLU A 143 21.04 -1.66 -1.12
N HIS A 144 20.73 -0.39 -0.85
CA HIS A 144 19.49 0.01 -0.16
C HIS A 144 18.28 0.04 -1.11
N GLY A 145 18.51 0.09 -2.42
CA GLY A 145 17.45 0.10 -3.42
C GLY A 145 16.95 -1.29 -3.84
N THR A 146 17.60 -2.38 -3.41
CA THR A 146 17.29 -3.76 -3.87
C THR A 146 17.08 -4.74 -2.73
N LEU A 147 16.22 -5.75 -2.97
CA LEU A 147 15.99 -6.85 -2.05
C LEU A 147 17.13 -7.86 -2.15
N SER A 148 17.58 -8.35 -0.99
CA SER A 148 18.39 -9.56 -0.90
C SER A 148 17.57 -10.79 -1.31
N ASN A 149 18.26 -11.89 -1.62
CA ASN A 149 17.60 -13.16 -1.93
C ASN A 149 16.73 -13.70 -0.79
N GLN A 150 17.05 -13.35 0.46
CA GLN A 150 16.30 -13.83 1.61
C GLN A 150 15.01 -13.02 1.81
N GLU A 151 15.08 -11.70 1.60
CA GLU A 151 13.91 -10.82 1.62
C GLU A 151 12.98 -11.13 0.45
N ALA A 152 13.54 -11.35 -0.76
CA ALA A 152 12.76 -11.70 -1.94
C ALA A 152 11.90 -12.97 -1.74
N LYS A 153 12.39 -13.97 -0.98
CA LYS A 153 11.59 -15.17 -0.66
C LYS A 153 10.27 -14.85 0.03
N LEU A 154 10.21 -13.74 0.78
CA LEU A 154 8.99 -13.31 1.44
C LEU A 154 7.89 -12.95 0.44
N LEU A 155 8.19 -12.67 -0.83
CA LEU A 155 7.18 -12.43 -1.88
C LEU A 155 6.26 -13.64 -2.10
N TRP A 156 6.79 -14.87 -2.04
CA TRP A 156 6.02 -16.10 -2.33
C TRP A 156 5.91 -17.07 -1.15
N GLN A 157 6.71 -16.90 -0.10
CA GLN A 157 6.57 -17.69 1.13
C GLN A 157 5.61 -17.01 2.12
N PRO A 158 4.99 -17.79 3.04
CA PRO A 158 4.27 -17.20 4.16
C PRO A 158 5.16 -16.24 4.94
N LEU A 159 4.61 -15.09 5.34
CA LEU A 159 5.33 -14.16 6.21
C LEU A 159 5.53 -14.82 7.59
N PRO A 160 6.76 -14.86 8.14
CA PRO A 160 6.99 -15.38 9.49
C PRO A 160 6.21 -14.57 10.52
N GLN A 161 5.88 -15.14 11.68
CA GLN A 161 5.18 -14.39 12.74
C GLN A 161 6.00 -13.20 13.20
N ASP A 162 7.26 -13.45 13.57
CA ASP A 162 8.26 -12.41 13.81
C ASP A 162 8.92 -12.02 12.49
N LEU A 163 8.53 -10.86 11.98
CA LEU A 163 9.15 -10.32 10.77
C LEU A 163 10.60 -9.92 11.08
N PRO A 164 11.56 -10.35 10.24
CA PRO A 164 12.92 -9.82 10.33
C PRO A 164 12.92 -8.35 9.93
N THR A 165 14.01 -7.65 10.21
CA THR A 165 14.32 -6.35 9.57
C THR A 165 14.38 -6.59 8.07
N VAL A 166 13.47 -5.95 7.33
CA VAL A 166 13.31 -6.21 5.90
C VAL A 166 12.75 -4.99 5.18
N LYS A 167 13.20 -4.83 3.94
CA LYS A 167 12.61 -3.95 2.93
C LYS A 167 11.16 -4.32 2.66
N LYS A 168 10.24 -3.48 3.12
CA LYS A 168 8.79 -3.74 3.04
C LYS A 168 8.12 -3.14 1.82
N THR A 169 8.71 -2.15 1.15
CA THR A 169 7.98 -1.36 0.15
C THR A 169 7.49 -2.24 -0.99
N LEU A 170 8.36 -3.03 -1.61
CA LEU A 170 7.94 -3.97 -2.64
C LEU A 170 7.01 -5.05 -2.10
N LEU A 171 7.28 -5.59 -0.90
CA LEU A 171 6.45 -6.65 -0.30
C LEU A 171 5.01 -6.18 -0.09
N LEU A 172 4.84 -4.94 0.37
CA LEU A 172 3.57 -4.26 0.60
C LEU A 172 2.87 -3.99 -0.74
N GLN A 173 3.58 -3.41 -1.71
CA GLN A 173 3.05 -3.11 -3.04
C GLN A 173 2.58 -4.39 -3.74
N MET A 174 3.35 -5.47 -3.69
CA MET A 174 2.94 -6.75 -4.28
C MET A 174 1.77 -7.39 -3.53
N ALA A 175 1.70 -7.25 -2.20
CA ALA A 175 0.52 -7.69 -1.45
C ALA A 175 -0.75 -6.92 -1.85
N ALA A 176 -0.64 -5.61 -2.09
CA ALA A 176 -1.73 -4.79 -2.60
C ALA A 176 -2.10 -5.16 -4.04
N TYR A 177 -1.10 -5.31 -4.91
CA TYR A 177 -1.23 -5.68 -6.31
C TYR A 177 -2.01 -6.99 -6.49
N ASP A 178 -1.69 -8.01 -5.68
CA ASP A 178 -2.35 -9.32 -5.67
C ASP A 178 -3.64 -9.37 -4.83
N GLY A 179 -4.06 -8.24 -4.23
CA GLY A 179 -5.23 -8.16 -3.36
C GLY A 179 -5.16 -9.06 -2.12
N ASN A 180 -3.97 -9.33 -1.60
CA ASN A 180 -3.74 -10.21 -0.46
C ASN A 180 -3.89 -9.45 0.87
N ILE A 181 -5.09 -9.48 1.43
CA ILE A 181 -5.46 -8.77 2.67
C ILE A 181 -4.49 -9.07 3.83
N GLU A 182 -4.26 -10.35 4.12
CA GLU A 182 -3.45 -10.78 5.26
C GLU A 182 -2.01 -10.28 5.16
N ARG A 183 -1.40 -10.38 3.98
CA ARG A 183 -0.03 -9.87 3.76
C ARG A 183 -0.01 -8.34 3.83
N TYR A 184 -0.98 -7.68 3.21
CA TYR A 184 -1.05 -6.23 3.17
C TYR A 184 -1.16 -5.64 4.58
N VAL A 185 -2.12 -6.13 5.39
CA VAL A 185 -2.32 -5.72 6.78
C VAL A 185 -1.05 -5.89 7.61
N ARG A 186 -0.40 -7.06 7.50
CA ARG A 186 0.81 -7.36 8.27
C ARG A 186 2.02 -6.53 7.88
N LEU A 187 2.14 -6.13 6.62
CA LEU A 187 3.28 -5.34 6.12
C LEU A 187 3.06 -3.84 6.27
N ALA A 188 1.82 -3.36 6.22
CA ALA A 188 1.50 -1.94 6.28
C ALA A 188 1.69 -1.31 7.67
N GLY A 189 1.75 -2.11 8.75
CA GLY A 189 2.09 -1.65 10.11
C GLY A 189 1.12 -0.67 10.76
N GLY A 190 0.07 -0.22 10.06
CA GLY A 190 -1.02 0.56 10.64
C GLY A 190 -0.86 2.10 10.58
N GLY A 191 -0.06 2.67 9.66
CA GLY A 191 -0.04 4.13 9.54
C GLY A 191 0.88 4.81 8.53
N ARG A 192 1.69 4.07 7.76
CA ARG A 192 2.53 4.69 6.71
C ARG A 192 1.65 5.39 5.67
N THR A 193 1.95 6.66 5.37
CA THR A 193 1.28 7.36 4.26
C THR A 193 1.65 6.67 2.95
N LEU A 194 0.63 6.29 2.17
CA LEU A 194 0.83 5.60 0.91
C LEU A 194 1.41 6.56 -0.14
N SER A 195 2.45 6.12 -0.83
CA SER A 195 2.93 6.78 -2.04
C SER A 195 1.92 6.62 -3.19
N GLU A 196 2.10 7.40 -4.26
CA GLU A 196 1.30 7.26 -5.48
C GLU A 196 1.35 5.82 -6.03
N LEU A 197 2.54 5.22 -6.07
CA LEU A 197 2.73 3.85 -6.53
C LEU A 197 2.06 2.81 -5.62
N ASP A 198 2.06 3.04 -4.30
CA ASP A 198 1.33 2.17 -3.36
C ASP A 198 -0.17 2.21 -3.63
N MET A 199 -0.72 3.42 -3.85
CA MET A 199 -2.13 3.60 -4.19
C MET A 199 -2.49 2.91 -5.50
N GLU A 200 -1.67 3.04 -6.54
CA GLU A 200 -1.92 2.38 -7.82
C GLU A 200 -1.93 0.85 -7.67
N CYS A 201 -1.06 0.29 -6.82
CA CYS A 201 -1.06 -1.15 -6.51
C CYS A 201 -2.35 -1.56 -5.78
N VAL A 202 -2.83 -0.74 -4.85
CA VAL A 202 -4.12 -0.94 -4.18
C VAL A 202 -5.29 -0.87 -5.18
N GLN A 203 -5.34 0.14 -6.05
CA GLN A 203 -6.38 0.29 -7.07
C GLN A 203 -6.44 -0.96 -7.95
N ARG A 204 -5.29 -1.43 -8.42
CA ARG A 204 -5.20 -2.68 -9.17
C ARG A 204 -5.76 -3.85 -8.36
N GLY A 205 -5.30 -4.05 -7.12
CA GLY A 205 -5.80 -5.12 -6.27
C GLY A 205 -7.33 -5.11 -6.12
N ILE A 206 -7.90 -3.92 -5.94
CA ILE A 206 -9.36 -3.71 -5.83
C ILE A 206 -10.07 -4.09 -7.12
N LEU A 207 -9.56 -3.62 -8.26
CA LEU A 207 -10.14 -3.88 -9.58
C LEU A 207 -10.10 -5.38 -9.93
N HIS A 208 -9.08 -6.12 -9.47
CA HIS A 208 -8.91 -7.55 -9.77
C HIS A 208 -9.55 -8.48 -8.73
N HIS A 209 -9.63 -8.08 -7.45
CA HIS A 209 -10.02 -8.97 -6.34
C HIS A 209 -11.18 -8.42 -5.50
N SER A 210 -12.35 -9.04 -5.62
CA SER A 210 -13.59 -8.58 -4.93
C SER A 210 -13.50 -8.60 -3.40
N MET A 211 -12.78 -9.56 -2.80
CA MET A 211 -12.62 -9.60 -1.34
C MET A 211 -11.79 -8.41 -0.83
N PHE A 212 -10.72 -8.07 -1.56
CA PHE A 212 -9.90 -6.90 -1.25
C PHE A 212 -10.68 -5.59 -1.45
N ALA A 213 -11.46 -5.48 -2.52
CA ALA A 213 -12.38 -4.36 -2.75
C ALA A 213 -13.39 -4.19 -1.59
N ARG A 214 -14.00 -5.29 -1.14
CA ARG A 214 -14.94 -5.26 -0.01
C ARG A 214 -14.25 -4.83 1.28
N TRP A 215 -13.05 -5.35 1.54
CA TRP A 215 -12.26 -5.00 2.73
C TRP A 215 -11.87 -3.52 2.75
N TRP A 216 -11.42 -2.96 1.62
CA TRP A 216 -11.15 -1.53 1.49
C TRP A 216 -12.38 -0.65 1.65
N ALA A 217 -13.54 -1.10 1.15
CA ALA A 217 -14.80 -0.40 1.39
C ALA A 217 -15.12 -0.31 2.90
N ASP A 218 -14.83 -1.36 3.67
CA ASP A 218 -14.94 -1.31 5.13
C ASP A 218 -13.89 -0.37 5.76
N GLN A 219 -12.64 -0.39 5.27
CA GLN A 219 -11.59 0.50 5.80
C GLN A 219 -11.96 1.97 5.67
N ILE A 220 -12.53 2.36 4.53
CA ILE A 220 -13.00 3.73 4.25
C ILE A 220 -14.25 4.06 5.08
N LYS A 221 -15.21 3.13 5.15
CA LYS A 221 -16.47 3.33 5.87
C LYS A 221 -16.24 3.55 7.36
N GLU A 222 -15.33 2.79 7.96
CA GLU A 222 -15.02 2.83 9.40
C GLU A 222 -13.88 3.82 9.73
N ASP A 223 -13.40 4.60 8.76
CA ASP A 223 -12.34 5.62 8.94
C ASP A 223 -11.08 5.08 9.69
N THR A 224 -10.67 3.88 9.28
CA THR A 224 -9.54 3.16 9.88
C THR A 224 -8.19 3.82 9.56
N VAL A 225 -7.12 3.36 10.21
CA VAL A 225 -5.75 3.82 9.93
C VAL A 225 -5.35 3.65 8.46
N TYR A 226 -5.85 2.61 7.78
CA TYR A 226 -5.59 2.39 6.36
C TYR A 226 -6.25 3.44 5.47
N ALA A 227 -7.48 3.87 5.80
CA ALA A 227 -8.15 4.93 5.06
C ALA A 227 -7.44 6.27 5.26
N LYS A 228 -6.98 6.54 6.49
CA LYS A 228 -6.22 7.76 6.84
C LYS A 228 -4.86 7.84 6.18
N ALA A 229 -4.24 6.69 5.92
CA ALA A 229 -2.98 6.58 5.20
C ALA A 229 -3.08 6.90 3.70
N VAL A 230 -4.29 7.00 3.12
CA VAL A 230 -4.49 7.27 1.69
C VAL A 230 -4.59 8.78 1.44
N PRO A 231 -3.66 9.40 0.69
CA PRO A 231 -3.73 10.83 0.36
C PRO A 231 -5.00 11.21 -0.42
N TYR A 232 -5.43 10.36 -1.36
CA TYR A 232 -6.58 10.61 -2.24
C TYR A 232 -7.59 9.46 -2.17
N VAL A 233 -8.39 9.42 -1.09
CA VAL A 233 -9.37 8.34 -0.86
C VAL A 233 -10.38 8.16 -2.01
N THR A 234 -10.66 9.23 -2.76
CA THR A 234 -11.57 9.22 -3.91
C THR A 234 -11.11 8.25 -5.00
N TRP A 235 -9.81 8.09 -5.21
CA TRP A 235 -9.25 7.18 -6.21
C TRP A 235 -9.50 5.70 -5.84
N ILE A 236 -9.48 5.41 -4.55
CA ILE A 236 -9.80 4.08 -4.02
C ILE A 236 -11.31 3.83 -4.12
N GLN A 237 -12.14 4.82 -3.78
CA GLN A 237 -13.60 4.74 -3.93
C GLN A 237 -14.01 4.50 -5.38
N GLU A 238 -13.41 5.21 -6.32
CA GLU A 238 -13.65 5.04 -7.76
C GLU A 238 -13.38 3.60 -8.21
N SER A 239 -12.24 3.04 -7.79
CA SER A 239 -11.87 1.64 -8.09
C SER A 239 -12.84 0.63 -7.49
N ILE A 240 -13.32 0.87 -6.27
CA ILE A 240 -14.33 0.02 -5.61
C ILE A 240 -15.63 0.02 -6.40
N VAL A 241 -16.11 1.20 -6.82
CA VAL A 241 -17.36 1.34 -7.56
C VAL A 241 -17.24 0.72 -8.94
N ALA A 242 -16.10 0.89 -9.62
CA ALA A 242 -15.80 0.21 -10.87
C ALA A 242 -15.90 -1.31 -10.70
N ARG A 243 -15.30 -1.86 -9.64
CA ARG A 243 -15.39 -3.28 -9.32
C ARG A 243 -16.82 -3.75 -9.11
N ARG A 244 -17.65 -2.97 -8.42
CA ARG A 244 -19.07 -3.29 -8.16
C ARG A 244 -19.91 -3.29 -9.44
N ILE A 245 -19.64 -2.37 -10.36
CA ILE A 245 -20.25 -2.37 -11.70
C ILE A 245 -19.86 -3.63 -12.46
N MET A 246 -18.57 -3.96 -12.48
CA MET A 246 -18.04 -5.12 -13.19
C MET A 246 -18.56 -6.48 -12.70
N VAL A 247 -19.01 -6.56 -11.44
CA VAL A 247 -19.63 -7.76 -10.87
C VAL A 247 -21.16 -7.71 -10.83
N ASN A 248 -21.77 -6.73 -11.52
CA ASN A 248 -23.21 -6.55 -11.65
C ASN A 248 -23.95 -6.35 -10.31
N ASP A 249 -23.41 -5.52 -9.40
CA ASP A 249 -24.04 -5.23 -8.11
C ASP A 249 -25.26 -4.31 -8.26
N TYR A 250 -26.42 -4.89 -8.54
CA TYR A 250 -27.70 -4.17 -8.67
C TYR A 250 -28.09 -3.40 -7.41
N ALA A 251 -27.74 -3.90 -6.22
CA ALA A 251 -28.19 -3.33 -4.96
C ALA A 251 -27.61 -1.93 -4.73
N GLU A 252 -26.38 -1.69 -5.19
CA GLU A 252 -25.73 -0.39 -5.05
C GLU A 252 -26.46 0.73 -5.79
N PHE A 253 -26.91 0.42 -7.01
CA PHE A 253 -27.42 1.42 -7.94
C PHE A 253 -28.95 1.42 -8.04
N GLU A 254 -29.64 0.65 -7.19
CA GLU A 254 -31.10 0.61 -7.16
C GLU A 254 -31.70 2.02 -6.96
N LYS A 255 -31.05 2.85 -6.15
CA LYS A 255 -31.49 4.23 -5.86
C LYS A 255 -30.87 5.29 -6.77
N GLY A 256 -30.22 4.87 -7.85
CA GLY A 256 -29.41 5.75 -8.71
C GLY A 256 -27.99 5.91 -8.19
N TRP A 257 -27.26 6.88 -8.76
CA TRP A 257 -25.85 7.09 -8.41
C TRP A 257 -25.69 7.57 -6.96
N PRO A 258 -24.82 6.93 -6.16
CA PRO A 258 -24.60 7.36 -4.78
C PRO A 258 -24.05 8.80 -4.69
N PRO A 259 -24.64 9.68 -3.85
CA PRO A 259 -24.17 11.06 -3.71
C PRO A 259 -22.72 11.15 -3.21
N GLY A 260 -21.91 11.99 -3.83
CA GLY A 260 -20.51 12.22 -3.43
C GLY A 260 -19.52 11.13 -3.85
N VAL A 261 -19.99 10.08 -4.51
CA VAL A 261 -19.14 8.99 -5.00
C VAL A 261 -18.60 9.31 -6.40
N PRO A 262 -17.28 9.19 -6.64
CA PRO A 262 -16.67 9.45 -7.94
C PRO A 262 -17.10 8.42 -8.99
N LYS A 263 -17.21 8.87 -10.24
CA LYS A 263 -17.64 8.05 -11.38
C LYS A 263 -16.44 7.44 -12.08
N PRO A 264 -16.27 6.11 -12.05
CA PRO A 264 -15.19 5.45 -12.76
C PRO A 264 -15.42 5.52 -14.25
N TYR A 265 -14.41 5.90 -15.01
CA TYR A 265 -14.48 5.84 -16.47
C TYR A 265 -14.39 4.40 -16.98
N ILE A 266 -13.40 3.65 -16.48
CA ILE A 266 -13.17 2.26 -16.88
C ILE A 266 -14.02 1.32 -16.02
N ILE A 267 -15.09 0.78 -16.61
CA ILE A 267 -16.06 -0.10 -15.91
C ILE A 267 -16.16 -1.51 -16.51
N TRP A 268 -15.20 -1.89 -17.37
CA TRP A 268 -15.21 -3.12 -18.16
C TRP A 268 -13.91 -3.94 -18.08
N TRP A 269 -13.00 -3.57 -17.17
CA TRP A 269 -11.71 -4.24 -16.99
C TRP A 269 -11.34 -4.36 -15.52
N PRO A 270 -10.93 -5.55 -15.03
CA PRO A 270 -10.59 -6.77 -15.78
C PRO A 270 -11.77 -7.68 -16.12
N LEU A 271 -12.97 -7.35 -15.64
CA LEU A 271 -14.19 -8.13 -15.88
C LEU A 271 -15.17 -7.33 -16.73
N ARG A 272 -15.99 -8.04 -17.50
CA ARG A 272 -17.03 -7.43 -18.34
C ARG A 272 -18.35 -7.44 -17.57
N PRO A 273 -18.99 -6.28 -17.36
CA PRO A 273 -20.35 -6.26 -16.86
C PRO A 273 -21.30 -6.94 -17.85
N ASP A 274 -22.40 -7.46 -17.32
CA ASP A 274 -23.47 -8.05 -18.11
C ASP A 274 -24.23 -6.96 -18.89
N ALA A 275 -24.72 -7.30 -20.08
CA ALA A 275 -25.43 -6.34 -20.93
C ALA A 275 -26.74 -5.84 -20.27
N GLU A 276 -27.49 -6.72 -19.60
CA GLU A 276 -28.72 -6.33 -18.90
C GLU A 276 -28.42 -5.46 -17.67
N PHE A 277 -27.28 -5.69 -17.03
CA PHE A 277 -26.81 -4.80 -15.96
C PHE A 277 -26.48 -3.40 -16.49
N LEU A 278 -25.83 -3.29 -17.66
CA LEU A 278 -25.57 -1.99 -18.29
C LEU A 278 -26.87 -1.28 -18.70
N TYR A 279 -27.89 -2.00 -19.16
CA TYR A 279 -29.22 -1.42 -19.37
C TYR A 279 -29.81 -0.87 -18.08
N PHE A 280 -29.79 -1.66 -17.01
CA PHE A 280 -30.25 -1.24 -15.70
C PHE A 280 -29.48 0.01 -15.22
N LEU A 281 -28.17 0.05 -15.41
CA LEU A 281 -27.34 1.20 -15.05
C LEU A 281 -27.68 2.44 -15.89
N LEU A 282 -28.00 2.27 -17.18
CA LEU A 282 -28.44 3.37 -18.04
C LEU A 282 -29.77 3.96 -17.58
N GLU A 283 -30.71 3.12 -17.12
CA GLU A 283 -31.99 3.57 -16.60
C GLU A 283 -31.88 4.27 -15.24
N ARG A 284 -31.05 3.73 -14.33
CA ARG A 284 -30.93 4.23 -12.95
C ARG A 284 -29.90 5.33 -12.77
N CYS A 285 -28.85 5.32 -13.59
CA CYS A 285 -27.71 6.23 -13.55
C CYS A 285 -27.43 6.80 -14.96
N PRO A 286 -28.38 7.51 -15.61
CA PRO A 286 -28.22 8.03 -16.97
C PRO A 286 -27.04 9.00 -17.13
N GLU A 287 -26.52 9.55 -16.03
CA GLU A 287 -25.28 10.34 -16.00
C GLU A 287 -24.02 9.55 -16.40
N MET A 288 -24.06 8.20 -16.37
CA MET A 288 -22.96 7.30 -16.73
C MET A 288 -22.98 6.91 -18.22
N LYS A 289 -23.76 7.60 -19.05
CA LYS A 289 -23.99 7.21 -20.45
C LYS A 289 -22.69 7.04 -21.26
N MET A 290 -21.66 7.84 -20.98
CA MET A 290 -20.40 7.78 -21.75
C MET A 290 -19.64 6.50 -21.42
N GLU A 291 -19.56 6.19 -20.13
CA GLU A 291 -18.90 5.01 -19.57
C GLU A 291 -19.64 3.73 -19.99
N ILE A 292 -20.97 3.76 -20.01
CA ILE A 292 -21.81 2.66 -20.50
C ILE A 292 -21.61 2.45 -22.01
N ALA A 293 -21.55 3.52 -22.81
CA ALA A 293 -21.25 3.41 -24.23
C ALA A 293 -19.85 2.81 -24.46
N ALA A 294 -18.85 3.30 -23.73
CA ALA A 294 -17.49 2.77 -23.79
C ALA A 294 -17.46 1.27 -23.44
N ALA A 295 -18.09 0.87 -22.34
CA ALA A 295 -18.20 -0.53 -21.94
C ALA A 295 -18.90 -1.38 -23.01
N ALA A 296 -19.98 -0.88 -23.61
CA ALA A 296 -20.70 -1.56 -24.68
C ALA A 296 -19.84 -1.78 -25.92
N ILE A 297 -19.00 -0.81 -26.31
CA ILE A 297 -18.06 -0.96 -27.43
C ILE A 297 -17.05 -2.08 -27.15
N VAL A 298 -16.39 -2.04 -25.98
CA VAL A 298 -15.34 -3.01 -25.63
C VAL A 298 -15.91 -4.43 -25.42
N CYS A 299 -17.12 -4.53 -24.88
CA CYS A 299 -17.78 -5.80 -24.66
C CYS A 299 -18.52 -6.34 -25.90
N ASP A 300 -18.58 -5.55 -26.98
CA ASP A 300 -19.31 -5.83 -28.21
C ASP A 300 -20.83 -6.01 -28.01
N TYR A 301 -21.45 -5.07 -27.28
CA TYR A 301 -22.89 -5.03 -27.01
C TYR A 301 -23.59 -3.97 -27.86
N GLU A 302 -23.78 -4.26 -29.15
CA GLU A 302 -24.35 -3.32 -30.13
C GLU A 302 -25.71 -2.76 -29.69
N HIS A 303 -26.56 -3.59 -29.11
CA HIS A 303 -27.90 -3.21 -28.64
C HIS A 303 -27.86 -2.21 -27.47
N ILE A 304 -26.88 -2.34 -26.57
CA ILE A 304 -26.65 -1.36 -25.48
C ILE A 304 -26.14 -0.06 -26.08
N TYR A 305 -25.13 -0.13 -26.94
CA TYR A 305 -24.58 1.06 -27.62
C TYR A 305 -25.67 1.82 -28.38
N ALA A 306 -26.54 1.10 -29.11
CA ALA A 306 -27.68 1.67 -29.81
C ALA A 306 -28.69 2.33 -28.87
N ALA A 307 -28.97 1.73 -27.71
CA ALA A 307 -29.88 2.28 -26.72
C ALA A 307 -29.34 3.52 -26.02
N VAL A 308 -28.03 3.55 -25.73
CA VAL A 308 -27.36 4.76 -25.22
C VAL A 308 -27.42 5.88 -26.26
N ASN A 309 -27.30 5.52 -27.55
CA ASN A 309 -27.24 6.45 -28.68
C ASN A 309 -26.26 7.61 -28.45
N PRO A 310 -24.95 7.31 -28.24
CA PRO A 310 -23.99 8.33 -27.89
C PRO A 310 -23.80 9.36 -29.02
N GLY A 311 -23.46 10.60 -28.64
CA GLY A 311 -23.00 11.60 -29.59
C GLY A 311 -21.61 11.25 -30.15
N PRO A 312 -21.13 12.01 -31.16
CA PRO A 312 -19.73 11.90 -31.60
C PRO A 312 -18.79 12.20 -30.43
N SER A 313 -17.85 11.30 -30.16
CA SER A 313 -16.87 11.42 -29.08
C SER A 313 -15.50 10.92 -29.52
N TRP A 314 -14.45 11.70 -29.24
CA TRP A 314 -13.07 11.26 -29.44
C TRP A 314 -12.77 10.03 -28.58
N ASP A 315 -13.19 10.08 -27.31
CA ASP A 315 -12.98 8.99 -26.37
C ASP A 315 -13.55 7.68 -26.92
N LEU A 316 -14.77 7.69 -27.48
CA LEU A 316 -15.41 6.49 -28.02
C LEU A 316 -14.74 5.97 -29.31
N LEU A 317 -14.12 6.83 -30.12
CA LEU A 317 -13.31 6.38 -31.27
C LEU A 317 -12.04 5.66 -30.83
N GLU A 318 -11.39 6.15 -29.76
CA GLU A 318 -10.25 5.49 -29.14
C GLU A 318 -10.70 4.17 -28.48
N VAL A 319 -11.84 4.18 -27.74
CA VAL A 319 -12.41 2.93 -27.19
C VAL A 319 -12.64 1.90 -28.29
N ALA A 320 -13.09 2.33 -29.47
CA ALA A 320 -13.38 1.44 -30.58
C ALA A 320 -12.13 0.69 -31.10
N ASP A 321 -10.90 1.14 -30.81
CA ASP A 321 -9.69 0.37 -31.11
C ASP A 321 -9.53 -0.89 -30.23
N PHE A 322 -10.20 -0.93 -29.07
CA PHE A 322 -10.25 -2.12 -28.22
C PHE A 322 -11.32 -3.13 -28.68
N SER A 323 -12.20 -2.76 -29.62
CA SER A 323 -13.22 -3.64 -30.17
C SER A 323 -12.76 -4.25 -31.49
N THR A 324 -12.99 -5.55 -31.67
CA THR A 324 -12.76 -6.20 -32.97
C THR A 324 -13.86 -5.91 -33.98
N ASN A 325 -14.99 -5.36 -33.54
CA ASN A 325 -16.13 -5.04 -34.39
C ASN A 325 -15.97 -3.64 -35.00
N PRO A 326 -15.84 -3.51 -36.33
CA PRO A 326 -15.61 -2.21 -36.97
C PRO A 326 -16.82 -1.27 -36.88
N PHE A 327 -18.03 -1.79 -36.59
CA PHE A 327 -19.26 -1.03 -36.53
C PHE A 327 -19.15 0.22 -35.64
N TYR A 328 -18.61 0.10 -34.43
CA TYR A 328 -18.56 1.20 -33.46
C TYR A 328 -17.70 2.37 -33.96
N ARG A 329 -16.55 2.04 -34.56
CA ARG A 329 -15.64 3.02 -35.15
C ARG A 329 -16.28 3.73 -36.33
N GLU A 330 -16.86 2.96 -37.26
CA GLU A 330 -17.54 3.49 -38.44
C GLU A 330 -18.72 4.39 -38.08
N ASP A 331 -19.53 4.01 -37.07
CA ASP A 331 -20.65 4.80 -36.58
C ASP A 331 -20.19 6.12 -35.95
N GLN A 332 -19.15 6.10 -35.10
CA GLN A 332 -18.59 7.33 -34.51
C GLN A 332 -17.97 8.25 -35.58
N GLU A 333 -17.20 7.73 -36.53
CA GLU A 333 -16.65 8.53 -37.64
C GLU A 333 -17.75 9.16 -38.49
N LYS A 334 -18.86 8.43 -38.72
CA LYS A 334 -20.03 8.94 -39.42
C LYS A 334 -20.67 10.08 -38.62
N ARG A 335 -20.92 9.90 -37.33
CA ARG A 335 -21.51 10.94 -36.46
C ARG A 335 -20.66 12.21 -36.43
N VAL A 336 -19.34 12.08 -36.41
CA VAL A 336 -18.41 13.22 -36.45
C VAL A 336 -18.58 14.01 -37.74
N LYS A 337 -18.60 13.34 -38.89
CA LYS A 337 -18.80 13.96 -40.21
C LYS A 337 -20.16 14.66 -40.30
N GLU A 338 -21.21 14.06 -39.77
CA GLU A 338 -22.57 14.62 -39.80
C GLU A 338 -22.73 15.83 -38.88
N ASN A 339 -22.00 15.89 -37.76
CA ASN A 339 -22.12 16.96 -36.75
C ASN A 339 -21.04 18.04 -36.87
N ASN A 340 -20.14 17.99 -37.87
CA ASN A 340 -19.04 18.94 -38.08
C ASN A 340 -18.18 19.18 -36.83
N VAL A 341 -17.87 18.12 -36.07
CA VAL A 341 -17.01 18.21 -34.90
C VAL A 341 -15.55 18.29 -35.36
N ALA A 342 -14.84 19.36 -34.96
CA ALA A 342 -13.42 19.53 -35.22
C ALA A 342 -12.60 18.92 -34.06
N TRP A 343 -11.55 18.16 -34.39
CA TRP A 343 -10.68 17.52 -33.41
C TRP A 343 -9.61 18.48 -32.90
N ASP A 344 -9.34 18.42 -31.59
CA ASP A 344 -8.05 18.81 -31.04
C ASP A 344 -7.28 17.53 -30.66
N PRO A 345 -6.27 17.11 -31.45
CA PRO A 345 -5.49 15.89 -31.18
C PRO A 345 -4.58 16.00 -29.94
N LEU A 346 -4.64 17.11 -29.20
CA LEU A 346 -3.83 17.35 -28.00
C LEU A 346 -4.58 17.10 -26.67
N GLU A 347 -5.85 16.69 -26.69
CA GLU A 347 -6.56 16.35 -25.44
C GLU A 347 -6.14 14.98 -24.90
N PRO A 348 -5.74 14.89 -23.61
CA PRO A 348 -4.81 13.87 -23.17
C PRO A 348 -5.42 12.48 -22.97
N MET A 349 -4.57 11.51 -23.29
CA MET A 349 -4.71 10.05 -23.23
C MET A 349 -4.80 9.49 -21.80
N ASP A 350 -4.99 10.34 -20.79
CA ASP A 350 -4.83 10.02 -19.36
C ASP A 350 -5.84 8.98 -18.88
N ARG A 351 -7.06 8.97 -19.42
CA ARG A 351 -8.15 8.06 -18.97
C ARG A 351 -7.86 6.58 -19.22
N TYR A 352 -7.02 6.26 -20.20
CA TYR A 352 -6.61 4.88 -20.48
C TYR A 352 -5.31 4.52 -19.78
N ALA A 353 -4.59 5.48 -19.20
CA ALA A 353 -3.41 5.19 -18.40
C ALA A 353 -3.75 4.24 -17.25
N ASP A 354 -4.86 4.49 -16.56
CA ASP A 354 -5.31 3.70 -15.41
C ASP A 354 -5.70 2.26 -15.81
N LEU A 355 -6.36 2.12 -16.97
CA LEU A 355 -6.59 0.80 -17.59
C LEU A 355 -5.25 0.09 -17.85
N MET A 356 -4.27 0.81 -18.39
CA MET A 356 -2.99 0.23 -18.77
C MET A 356 -2.14 -0.13 -17.55
N LYS A 357 -2.12 0.66 -16.48
CA LYS A 357 -1.46 0.36 -15.19
C LYS A 357 -1.98 -0.93 -14.57
N THR A 358 -3.28 -1.20 -14.73
CA THR A 358 -3.93 -2.37 -14.13
C THR A 358 -3.87 -3.62 -15.01
N LYS A 359 -3.21 -3.56 -16.18
CA LYS A 359 -2.93 -4.74 -17.02
C LYS A 359 -1.64 -5.44 -16.59
N GLU A 360 -1.53 -6.72 -16.89
CA GLU A 360 -0.25 -7.43 -16.87
C GLU A 360 0.38 -7.37 -18.25
N TYR A 361 1.68 -7.08 -18.30
CA TYR A 361 2.45 -7.11 -19.53
C TYR A 361 3.45 -8.23 -19.47
N THR A 362 3.69 -8.85 -20.63
CA THR A 362 4.82 -9.75 -20.82
C THR A 362 6.11 -8.98 -20.53
N VAL A 363 7.02 -9.62 -19.78
CA VAL A 363 8.35 -9.07 -19.50
C VAL A 363 9.08 -8.77 -20.80
N LEU A 364 9.43 -7.50 -21.02
CA LEU A 364 10.11 -7.05 -22.24
C LEU A 364 11.63 -6.91 -22.05
N ASP A 365 12.07 -6.64 -20.82
CA ASP A 365 13.45 -6.33 -20.51
C ASP A 365 14.22 -7.54 -19.95
N PRO A 366 15.54 -7.63 -20.17
CA PRO A 366 16.36 -8.69 -19.60
C PRO A 366 16.42 -8.59 -18.09
N TYR A 367 16.18 -9.70 -17.40
CA TYR A 367 16.30 -9.77 -15.95
C TYR A 367 17.77 -9.80 -15.50
N GLU A 368 18.16 -8.83 -14.68
CA GLU A 368 19.55 -8.67 -14.21
C GLU A 368 19.87 -9.43 -12.91
N GLY A 369 18.94 -10.24 -12.38
CA GLY A 369 19.16 -11.04 -11.17
C GLY A 369 18.90 -10.31 -9.84
N ARG A 370 18.52 -9.02 -9.90
CA ARG A 370 18.19 -8.18 -8.74
C ARG A 370 16.74 -7.71 -8.82
N ILE A 371 16.10 -7.47 -7.68
CA ILE A 371 14.78 -6.82 -7.62
C ILE A 371 14.92 -5.56 -6.80
N ARG A 372 14.36 -4.46 -7.28
CA ARG A 372 14.28 -3.20 -6.54
C ARG A 372 13.26 -3.30 -5.40
N ASP A 373 13.44 -2.56 -4.31
CA ASP A 373 12.41 -2.42 -3.26
C ASP A 373 11.26 -1.51 -3.67
N THR A 374 10.75 -1.71 -4.88
CA THR A 374 9.58 -1.03 -5.41
C THR A 374 9.15 -1.74 -6.69
N VAL A 375 7.86 -1.71 -6.99
CA VAL A 375 7.33 -2.11 -8.30
C VAL A 375 7.97 -1.21 -9.36
N GLY A 376 8.38 -1.81 -10.48
CA GLY A 376 8.96 -1.07 -11.59
C GLY A 376 7.89 -0.31 -12.37
N GLU A 377 8.28 0.80 -12.98
CA GLU A 377 7.46 1.52 -13.95
C GLU A 377 8.16 1.49 -15.32
N TYR A 378 7.41 1.23 -16.39
CA TYR A 378 7.91 1.25 -17.76
C TYR A 378 7.18 2.34 -18.55
N GLU A 379 7.93 3.20 -19.23
CA GLU A 379 7.35 4.23 -20.10
C GLU A 379 7.03 3.67 -21.48
N LEU A 380 5.75 3.69 -21.87
CA LEU A 380 5.34 3.30 -23.21
C LEU A 380 5.68 4.42 -24.21
N PRO A 381 6.53 4.17 -25.24
CA PRO A 381 7.02 5.21 -26.15
C PRO A 381 5.94 5.96 -26.95
N LYS A 382 4.75 5.34 -27.12
CA LYS A 382 3.64 5.94 -27.87
C LYS A 382 2.73 6.82 -27.03
N PHE A 383 2.80 6.71 -25.71
CA PHE A 383 1.76 7.21 -24.82
C PHE A 383 2.27 8.16 -23.74
N TYR A 384 3.61 8.30 -23.58
CA TYR A 384 4.24 9.06 -22.49
C TYR A 384 3.66 8.69 -21.12
N GLN A 385 3.24 7.43 -20.97
CA GLN A 385 2.58 6.90 -19.78
C GLN A 385 3.42 5.79 -19.18
N LYS A 386 3.48 5.79 -17.86
CA LYS A 386 4.10 4.74 -17.07
C LYS A 386 3.11 3.62 -16.79
N ILE A 387 3.53 2.39 -17.02
CA ILE A 387 2.79 1.18 -16.69
C ILE A 387 3.55 0.36 -15.66
N PHE A 388 2.83 -0.46 -14.89
CA PHE A 388 3.45 -1.39 -13.96
C PHE A 388 4.29 -2.44 -14.68
N ASN A 389 5.52 -2.58 -14.18
CA ASN A 389 6.43 -3.64 -14.55
C ASN A 389 6.74 -4.49 -13.31
N THR A 390 6.05 -5.63 -13.23
CA THR A 390 6.33 -6.67 -12.23
C THR A 390 7.21 -7.78 -12.82
N GLY A 391 7.82 -7.58 -13.99
CA GLY A 391 8.54 -8.64 -14.70
C GLY A 391 9.74 -9.21 -13.95
N ASP A 392 10.54 -8.35 -13.32
CA ASP A 392 11.66 -8.78 -12.48
C ASP A 392 11.20 -9.59 -11.26
N VAL A 393 10.07 -9.19 -10.66
CA VAL A 393 9.43 -9.91 -9.56
C VAL A 393 8.96 -11.28 -10.04
N GLN A 394 8.25 -11.34 -11.17
CA GLN A 394 7.76 -12.57 -11.76
C GLN A 394 8.91 -13.54 -12.06
N LEU A 395 10.01 -13.05 -12.66
CA LEU A 395 11.16 -13.88 -12.99
C LEU A 395 11.92 -14.34 -11.73
N LYS A 396 12.07 -13.49 -10.72
CA LYS A 396 12.71 -13.87 -9.45
C LYS A 396 11.99 -15.02 -8.76
N VAL A 397 10.66 -14.98 -8.70
CA VAL A 397 9.85 -15.98 -7.99
C VAL A 397 10.13 -17.40 -8.53
N TRP A 398 10.48 -17.53 -9.81
CA TRP A 398 10.84 -18.80 -10.44
C TRP A 398 12.34 -19.14 -10.37
N GLU A 399 13.19 -18.21 -9.94
CA GLU A 399 14.64 -18.41 -9.88
C GLU A 399 15.00 -19.55 -8.92
N GLY A 400 15.86 -20.45 -9.39
CA GLY A 400 16.34 -21.58 -8.57
C GLY A 400 15.33 -22.72 -8.37
N VAL A 401 14.09 -22.62 -8.87
CA VAL A 401 13.08 -23.70 -8.77
C VAL A 401 13.49 -24.94 -9.57
N GLY A 402 14.21 -24.78 -10.68
CA GLY A 402 14.58 -25.88 -11.57
C GLY A 402 13.36 -26.54 -12.22
N ARG A 403 13.43 -27.84 -12.51
CA ARG A 403 12.26 -28.59 -13.00
C ARG A 403 11.39 -28.95 -11.80
N VAL A 404 10.12 -28.51 -11.82
CA VAL A 404 9.09 -29.07 -10.94
C VAL A 404 8.92 -30.54 -11.36
N SER A 405 9.60 -31.46 -10.69
CA SER A 405 9.58 -32.86 -11.10
C SER A 405 8.17 -33.41 -10.95
N SER A 406 7.69 -34.13 -11.98
CA SER A 406 6.62 -35.10 -11.80
C SER A 406 7.11 -36.11 -10.77
N VAL A 407 6.48 -36.12 -9.60
CA VAL A 407 6.65 -37.21 -8.65
C VAL A 407 6.25 -38.48 -9.40
N ASN A 408 7.20 -39.40 -9.57
CA ASN A 408 6.91 -40.79 -9.91
C ASN A 408 6.32 -41.49 -8.69
#